data_AF-A0A7X2SXZ5-F1
#
_entry.id   AF-A0A7X2SXZ5-F1
#
_cell.length_a   1.000
_cell.length_b   1.000
_cell.length_c   1.000
_cell.angle_alpha   90.00
_cell.angle_beta   90.00
_cell.angle_gamma   90.00
#
_symmetry.space_group_name_H-M   'P 1'
#
loop_
_entity.id
_entity.type
_entity.pdbx_description
1 polymer ?
#
loop_
_entity_poly.entity_id
_entity_poly.type
_entity_poly.pdbx_seq_one_letter_code
_entity_poly.pdbx_strand_id
1 'polypeptide(L)'
;REAWKAAGHQHAPRVSVSRSIFALVNDMDRAYFGRSGNDQDSVGFLDEKTRAIFGRSYAAEPEALIKQLAQDEAIAEADTLLLTVPNQLGVAYNAHVIEAILKYVAPELGWR
;
A
#
# COMPACT_ATOMS: atom_id res chain seq x y z
N ARG A 1 19.10 3.95 8.92
CA ARG A 1 19.14 3.43 10.31
C ARG A 1 20.28 4.04 11.14
N GLU A 2 21.48 4.30 10.59
CA GLU A 2 22.60 4.91 11.35
C GLU A 2 22.31 6.32 11.88
N ALA A 3 21.70 7.19 11.07
CA ALA A 3 21.32 8.55 11.51
C ALA A 3 20.38 8.54 12.73
N TRP A 4 19.49 7.54 12.83
CA TRP A 4 18.60 7.36 13.98
C TRP A 4 19.38 7.05 15.27
N LYS A 5 20.41 6.19 15.17
CA LYS A 5 21.30 5.88 16.29
C LYS A 5 22.15 7.09 16.67
N ALA A 6 22.68 7.81 15.68
CA ALA A 6 23.48 9.02 15.89
C ALA A 6 22.68 10.15 16.56
N ALA A 7 21.38 10.23 16.32
CA ALA A 7 20.47 11.17 16.97
C ALA A 7 20.12 10.81 18.44
N GLY A 8 20.63 9.70 18.97
CA GLY A 8 20.50 9.34 20.40
C GLY A 8 19.15 8.71 20.78
N HIS A 9 18.35 8.25 19.81
CA HIS A 9 17.08 7.58 20.11
C HIS A 9 17.29 6.22 20.80
N GLN A 10 16.50 5.95 21.84
CA GLN A 10 16.64 4.73 22.67
C GLN A 10 16.00 3.48 22.08
N HIS A 11 15.07 3.64 21.15
CA HIS A 11 14.36 2.51 20.52
C HIS A 11 14.89 2.20 19.12
N ALA A 12 14.61 0.98 18.65
CA ALA A 12 14.97 0.57 17.30
C ALA A 12 14.29 1.47 16.26
N PRO A 13 14.99 1.87 15.19
CA PRO A 13 14.37 2.55 14.06
C PRO A 13 13.35 1.62 13.40
N ARG A 14 12.21 2.17 13.02
CA ARG A 14 11.21 1.49 12.19
C ARG A 14 11.02 2.25 10.89
N VAL A 15 10.91 1.52 9.79
CA VAL A 15 10.62 2.02 8.46
C VAL A 15 9.18 1.68 8.13
N SER A 16 8.38 2.70 7.85
CA SER A 16 7.02 2.54 7.33
C SER A 16 7.00 2.85 5.85
N VAL A 17 6.41 1.97 5.06
CA VAL A 17 6.16 2.20 3.63
C VAL A 17 4.67 2.31 3.41
N SER A 18 4.26 3.36 2.69
CA SER A 18 2.87 3.59 2.32
C SER A 18 2.66 3.21 0.86
N ARG A 19 1.62 2.42 0.59
CA ARG A 19 1.23 2.00 -0.75
C ARG A 19 -0.29 1.97 -0.88
N SER A 20 -0.77 2.37 -2.04
CA SER A 20 -2.13 2.07 -2.49
C SER A 20 -2.13 0.69 -3.10
N ILE A 21 -2.76 -0.29 -2.45
CA ILE A 21 -2.77 -1.69 -2.88
C ILE A 21 -4.23 -2.17 -2.92
N PHE A 22 -4.69 -2.58 -4.09
CA PHE A 22 -6.07 -3.01 -4.33
C PHE A 22 -6.09 -4.39 -5.01
N ALA A 23 -6.55 -5.41 -4.28
CA ALA A 23 -6.85 -6.72 -4.85
C ALA A 23 -8.19 -6.65 -5.59
N LEU A 24 -8.17 -6.84 -6.91
CA LEU A 24 -9.36 -6.82 -7.73
C LEU A 24 -10.02 -8.19 -7.66
N VAL A 25 -11.10 -8.34 -6.89
CA VAL A 25 -11.75 -9.64 -6.66
C VAL A 25 -13.18 -9.70 -7.18
N ASN A 26 -13.77 -8.55 -7.54
CA ASN A 26 -15.08 -8.46 -8.14
C ASN A 26 -15.15 -7.35 -9.22
N ASP A 27 -16.29 -7.25 -9.90
CA ASP A 27 -16.49 -6.27 -10.98
C ASP A 27 -16.50 -4.81 -10.49
N MET A 28 -16.87 -4.57 -9.24
CA MET A 28 -16.83 -3.24 -8.64
C MET A 28 -15.39 -2.77 -8.45
N ASP A 29 -14.49 -3.64 -7.99
CA ASP A 29 -13.06 -3.34 -7.89
C ASP A 29 -12.46 -3.02 -9.26
N ARG A 30 -12.83 -3.79 -10.29
CA ARG A 30 -12.42 -3.53 -11.67
C ARG A 30 -12.94 -2.20 -12.19
N ALA A 31 -14.18 -1.86 -11.85
CA ALA A 31 -14.77 -0.59 -12.26
C ALA A 31 -14.01 0.59 -11.65
N TYR A 32 -13.57 0.49 -10.39
CA TYR A 32 -12.81 1.55 -9.72
C TYR A 32 -11.33 1.59 -10.11
N PHE A 33 -10.65 0.44 -10.20
CA PHE A 33 -9.19 0.37 -10.27
C PHE A 33 -8.65 -0.49 -11.42
N GLY A 34 -9.50 -1.16 -12.19
CA GLY A 34 -9.08 -2.06 -13.28
C GLY A 34 -8.39 -1.37 -14.45
N ARG A 35 -8.44 -0.04 -14.54
CA ARG A 35 -7.74 0.77 -15.55
C ARG A 35 -6.44 1.40 -15.03
N SER A 36 -6.16 1.30 -13.73
CA SER A 36 -5.06 2.00 -13.05
C SER A 36 -3.79 1.15 -12.93
N GLY A 37 -3.66 0.09 -13.73
CA GLY A 37 -2.55 -0.86 -13.66
C GLY A 37 -1.23 -0.23 -14.11
N ASN A 38 -0.42 0.22 -13.15
CA ASN A 38 0.94 0.80 -13.25
C ASN A 38 1.04 2.32 -13.39
N ASP A 39 0.49 3.08 -12.44
CA ASP A 39 0.90 4.47 -12.28
C ASP A 39 2.17 4.59 -11.42
N GLN A 40 3.08 5.44 -11.90
CA GLN A 40 4.32 5.84 -11.24
C GLN A 40 4.00 6.60 -9.94
N ASP A 41 5.02 6.82 -9.10
CA ASP A 41 4.88 7.64 -7.89
C ASP A 41 4.19 8.97 -8.24
N SER A 42 3.06 9.25 -7.60
CA SER A 42 2.32 10.48 -7.83
C SER A 42 2.58 11.45 -6.69
N VAL A 43 2.90 12.68 -7.05
CA VAL A 43 3.02 13.76 -6.07
C VAL A 43 1.65 14.42 -5.99
N GLY A 44 0.98 14.29 -4.85
CA GLY A 44 -0.28 14.97 -4.57
C GLY A 44 -0.15 15.91 -3.37
N PHE A 45 -1.23 16.64 -3.09
CA PHE A 45 -1.30 17.54 -1.95
C PHE A 45 -2.42 17.04 -1.03
N LEU A 46 -2.10 16.76 0.24
CA LEU A 46 -3.10 16.38 1.26
C LEU A 46 -3.91 17.60 1.71
N ASP A 47 -3.32 18.79 1.62
CA ASP A 47 -3.93 20.11 1.82
C ASP A 47 -3.13 21.16 1.01
N GLU A 48 -3.54 22.44 1.03
CA GLU A 48 -2.90 23.54 0.29
C GLU A 48 -1.37 23.67 0.52
N LYS A 49 -0.82 23.11 1.60
CA LYS A 49 0.59 23.24 2.00
C LYS A 49 1.32 21.91 2.13
N THR A 50 0.62 20.79 2.26
CA THR A 50 1.21 19.48 2.52
C THR A 50 1.38 18.67 1.25
N ARG A 51 2.58 18.72 0.68
CA ARG A 51 2.98 17.88 -0.46
C ARG A 51 3.22 16.44 0.03
N ALA A 52 2.36 15.51 -0.39
CA ALA A 52 2.49 14.08 -0.13
C ALA A 52 2.98 13.35 -1.37
N ILE A 53 4.04 12.56 -1.22
CA ILE A 53 4.47 11.62 -2.24
C ILE A 53 3.62 10.37 -2.05
N PHE A 54 2.63 10.18 -2.91
CA PHE A 54 1.86 8.95 -2.98
C PHE A 54 2.70 7.95 -3.77
N GLY A 55 3.29 7.00 -3.04
CA GLY A 55 4.07 5.94 -3.65
C GLY A 55 3.26 5.12 -4.64
N ARG A 56 3.97 4.34 -5.45
CA ARG A 56 3.45 3.42 -6.46
C ARG A 56 2.14 2.75 -6.05
N SER A 57 1.16 2.81 -6.95
CA SER A 57 -0.13 2.17 -6.79
C SER A 57 -0.15 0.80 -7.45
N TYR A 58 -0.69 -0.19 -6.76
CA TYR A 58 -0.85 -1.56 -7.22
C TYR A 58 -2.33 -1.92 -7.26
N ALA A 59 -2.82 -2.31 -8.43
CA ALA A 59 -4.19 -2.76 -8.63
C ALA A 59 -4.19 -3.90 -9.65
N ALA A 60 -4.46 -5.12 -9.19
CA ALA A 60 -4.47 -6.31 -10.04
C ALA A 60 -5.24 -7.46 -9.37
N GLU A 61 -5.49 -8.53 -10.12
CA GLU A 61 -5.93 -9.81 -9.56
C GLU A 61 -4.94 -10.32 -8.51
N PRO A 62 -5.40 -11.06 -7.48
CA PRO A 62 -4.56 -11.53 -6.40
C PRO A 62 -3.24 -12.17 -6.85
N GLU A 63 -3.27 -13.12 -7.79
CA GLU A 63 -2.06 -13.81 -8.24
C GLU A 63 -1.04 -12.88 -8.91
N ALA A 64 -1.50 -11.94 -9.73
CA ALA A 64 -0.64 -10.96 -10.38
C ALA A 64 -0.13 -9.92 -9.37
N LEU A 65 -1.00 -9.51 -8.45
CA LEU A 65 -0.70 -8.55 -7.40
C LEU A 65 0.39 -9.07 -6.47
N ILE A 66 0.29 -10.33 -6.01
CA ILE A 66 1.32 -10.98 -5.19
C ILE A 66 2.68 -10.94 -5.88
N LYS A 67 2.75 -11.29 -7.17
CA LYS A 67 4.01 -11.26 -7.94
C LYS A 67 4.61 -9.86 -8.02
N GLN A 68 3.77 -8.84 -8.18
CA GLN A 68 4.22 -7.45 -8.23
C GLN A 68 4.73 -6.96 -6.87
N LEU A 69 4.02 -7.30 -5.79
CA LEU A 69 4.36 -6.89 -4.43
C LEU A 69 5.59 -7.61 -3.90
N ALA A 70 5.79 -8.89 -4.26
CA ALA A 70 6.99 -9.64 -3.93
C ALA A 70 8.26 -9.05 -4.55
N GLN A 71 8.12 -8.19 -5.58
CA GLN A 71 9.22 -7.50 -6.25
C GLN A 71 9.43 -6.07 -5.76
N ASP A 72 8.60 -5.54 -4.84
CA ASP A 72 8.78 -4.20 -4.28
C ASP A 72 9.78 -4.25 -3.11
N GLU A 73 11.02 -3.82 -3.38
CA GLU A 73 12.10 -3.77 -2.40
C GLU A 73 11.76 -2.91 -1.18
N ALA A 74 11.02 -1.81 -1.37
CA ALA A 74 10.64 -0.97 -0.24
C ALA A 74 9.63 -1.67 0.67
N ILE A 75 8.71 -2.47 0.13
CA ILE A 75 7.81 -3.29 0.95
C ILE A 75 8.60 -4.38 1.68
N ALA A 76 9.56 -5.03 1.01
CA ALA A 76 10.37 -6.09 1.61
C ALA A 76 11.24 -5.58 2.78
N GLU A 77 11.78 -4.37 2.69
CA GLU A 77 12.65 -3.76 3.70
C GLU A 77 11.88 -3.01 4.81
N ALA A 78 10.55 -2.87 4.68
CA ALA A 78 9.74 -2.14 5.64
C ALA A 78 9.44 -2.96 6.90
N ASP A 79 9.52 -2.29 8.06
CA ASP A 79 9.03 -2.85 9.32
C ASP A 79 7.51 -2.71 9.46
N THR A 80 6.87 -1.91 8.60
CA THR A 80 5.43 -1.65 8.59
C THR A 80 4.95 -1.24 7.19
N LEU A 81 3.94 -1.94 6.68
CA LEU A 81 3.21 -1.56 5.47
C LEU A 81 1.94 -0.80 5.86
N LEU A 82 1.77 0.41 5.34
CA LEU A 82 0.57 1.22 5.50
C LEU A 82 -0.25 1.14 4.21
N LEU A 83 -1.47 0.63 4.33
CA LEU A 83 -2.42 0.54 3.22
C LEU A 83 -3.23 1.84 3.13
N THR A 84 -3.12 2.54 2.00
CA THR A 84 -3.93 3.72 1.74
C THR A 84 -5.25 3.34 1.08
N VAL A 85 -6.35 3.78 1.69
CA VAL A 85 -7.71 3.47 1.24
C VAL A 85 -8.48 4.74 0.87
N PRO A 86 -9.29 4.72 -0.21
CA PRO A 86 -10.04 5.89 -0.67
C PRO A 86 -11.30 6.10 0.18
N ASN A 87 -11.18 6.93 1.21
CA ASN A 87 -12.29 7.20 2.14
C ASN A 87 -13.58 7.69 1.45
N GLN A 88 -13.46 8.31 0.27
CA GLN A 88 -14.60 8.76 -0.55
C GLN A 88 -15.52 7.62 -1.00
N LEU A 89 -15.02 6.38 -1.06
CA LEU A 89 -15.80 5.19 -1.40
C LEU A 89 -16.56 4.58 -0.20
N GLY A 90 -16.47 5.22 0.97
CA GLY A 90 -17.24 4.86 2.16
C GLY A 90 -16.67 3.67 2.95
N VAL A 91 -17.16 3.52 4.18
CA VAL A 91 -16.63 2.54 5.15
C VAL A 91 -16.74 1.10 4.66
N ALA A 92 -17.91 0.72 4.12
CA ALA A 92 -18.16 -0.65 3.70
C ALA A 92 -17.20 -1.10 2.59
N TYR A 93 -16.96 -0.26 1.60
CA TYR A 93 -16.03 -0.59 0.52
C TYR A 93 -14.58 -0.62 1.00
N ASN A 94 -14.17 0.31 1.86
CA ASN A 94 -12.82 0.30 2.41
C ASN A 94 -12.56 -0.91 3.32
N ALA A 95 -13.58 -1.39 4.05
CA ALA A 95 -13.49 -2.65 4.79
C ALA A 95 -13.28 -3.84 3.83
N HIS A 96 -14.02 -3.89 2.72
CA HIS A 96 -13.83 -4.89 1.66
C HIS A 96 -12.41 -4.87 1.08
N VAL A 97 -11.86 -3.69 0.78
CA VAL A 97 -10.48 -3.55 0.29
C VAL A 97 -9.48 -4.17 1.25
N ILE A 98 -9.58 -3.86 2.54
CA ILE A 98 -8.67 -4.39 3.57
C ILE A 98 -8.86 -5.90 3.71
N GLU A 99 -10.11 -6.38 3.76
CA GLU A 99 -10.43 -7.80 3.84
C GLU A 99 -9.84 -8.59 2.65
N ALA A 100 -9.95 -8.05 1.43
CA ALA A 100 -9.41 -8.69 0.23
C ALA A 100 -7.88 -8.85 0.31
N ILE A 101 -7.15 -7.85 0.82
CA ILE A 101 -5.71 -7.95 1.05
C ILE A 101 -5.40 -9.04 2.08
N LEU A 102 -6.08 -9.02 3.24
CA LEU A 102 -5.85 -9.98 4.31
C LEU A 102 -6.16 -11.43 3.91
N LYS A 103 -7.16 -11.62 3.03
CA LYS A 103 -7.62 -12.94 2.61
C LYS A 103 -6.83 -13.52 1.45
N TYR A 104 -6.47 -12.69 0.47
CA TYR A 104 -5.95 -13.17 -0.82
C TYR A 104 -4.49 -12.81 -1.09
N VAL A 105 -3.89 -11.87 -0.35
CA VAL A 105 -2.53 -11.36 -0.63
C VAL A 105 -1.60 -11.58 0.55
N ALA A 106 -2.00 -11.16 1.75
CA ALA A 106 -1.18 -11.22 2.96
C ALA A 106 -0.64 -12.63 3.27
N PRO A 107 -1.42 -13.73 3.17
CA PRO A 107 -0.93 -15.07 3.49
C PRO A 107 0.22 -15.52 2.58
N GLU A 108 0.14 -15.18 1.29
CA GLU A 108 1.12 -15.58 0.27
C GLU A 108 2.43 -14.81 0.38
N LEU A 109 2.41 -13.63 1.02
CA LEU A 109 3.58 -12.79 1.28
C LEU A 109 4.06 -12.87 2.73
N GLY A 110 3.45 -13.74 3.55
CA GLY A 110 3.80 -13.92 4.96
C GLY A 110 3.49 -12.70 5.86
N TRP A 111 2.58 -11.83 5.43
CA TRP A 111 2.12 -10.69 6.23
C TRP A 111 1.14 -11.16 7.32
N ARG A 112 1.11 -10.44 8.44
CA ARG A 112 0.30 -10.77 9.63
C ARG A 112 -0.71 -9.69 9.94
#